data_AF-A0AAW4L0M2-F1
#
_entry.id   AF-A0AAW4L0M2-F1
#
_cell.length_a   1.000
_cell.length_b   1.000
_cell.length_c   1.000
_cell.angle_alpha   90.00
_cell.angle_beta   90.00
_cell.angle_gamma   90.00
#
_symmetry.space_group_name_H-M   'P 1'
#
loop_
_entity.id
_entity.type
_entity.pdbx_description
1 polymer ?
#
loop_
_entity_poly.entity_id
_entity_poly.type
_entity_poly.pdbx_seq_one_letter_code
_entity_poly.pdbx_strand_id
1 'polypeptide(L)'
;SRLFDRPTGWMLAGNLGSRRLRLGETDVTVASPKGQGMRRMDVLTLLTFVWPQVEAAFPRHPGKLLIVGASDPMRRGAYSLRDSIYLNS
;
A
#
# COMPACT_ATOMS: atom_id res chain seq x y z
N SER A 1 -10.05 20.66 19.82
CA SER A 1 -9.87 19.97 18.52
C SER A 1 -9.58 18.50 18.82
N ARG A 2 -9.98 17.56 17.95
CA ARG A 2 -9.47 16.18 18.07
C ARG A 2 -8.06 16.20 17.49
N LEU A 3 -7.05 16.17 18.35
CA LEU A 3 -5.64 16.18 17.97
C LEU A 3 -5.32 14.82 17.34
N PHE A 4 -5.48 14.72 16.03
CA PHE A 4 -4.90 13.62 15.30
C PHE A 4 -3.40 13.89 15.17
N ASP A 5 -2.59 12.89 15.54
CA ASP A 5 -1.17 12.92 15.22
C ASP A 5 -0.98 13.08 13.72
N ARG A 6 0.10 13.79 13.35
CA ARG A 6 0.42 14.01 11.94
C ARG A 6 0.64 12.65 11.26
N PRO A 7 -0.04 12.37 10.13
CA PRO A 7 0.24 11.17 9.36
C PRO A 7 1.67 11.22 8.81
N THR A 8 2.40 10.15 9.03
CA THR A 8 3.76 9.98 8.50
C THR A 8 3.79 9.25 7.15
N GLY A 9 2.69 8.60 6.80
CA GLY A 9 2.50 7.82 5.57
C GLY A 9 1.22 8.22 4.84
N TRP A 10 0.90 7.48 3.79
CA TRP A 10 -0.38 7.60 3.11
C TRP A 10 -1.54 7.19 4.03
N MET A 11 -2.66 7.90 3.90
CA MET A 11 -3.93 7.55 4.52
C MET A 11 -5.02 7.52 3.46
N LEU A 12 -6.00 6.65 3.66
CA LEU A 12 -7.24 6.63 2.91
C LEU A 12 -8.43 6.51 3.87
N ALA A 13 -9.53 7.18 3.55
CA ALA A 13 -10.76 7.16 4.34
C ALA A 13 -11.98 7.13 3.40
N GLY A 14 -13.07 6.53 3.86
CA GLY A 14 -14.33 6.40 3.10
C GLY A 14 -14.81 4.95 2.99
N ASN A 15 -15.50 4.62 1.89
CA ASN A 15 -15.96 3.26 1.61
C ASN A 15 -14.85 2.47 0.89
N LEU A 16 -14.08 1.71 1.65
CA LEU A 16 -12.84 1.09 1.19
C LEU A 16 -13.00 -0.41 0.92
N GLY A 17 -12.30 -0.90 -0.10
CA GLY A 17 -12.03 -2.32 -0.28
C GLY A 17 -10.54 -2.59 -0.04
N SER A 18 -10.22 -3.64 0.71
CA SER A 18 -8.85 -4.03 1.00
C SER A 18 -8.58 -5.52 0.79
N ARG A 19 -7.31 -5.85 0.56
CA ARG A 19 -6.75 -7.20 0.65
C ARG A 19 -5.47 -7.16 1.49
N ARG A 20 -5.22 -8.25 2.23
CA ARG A 20 -4.06 -8.38 3.10
C ARG A 20 -3.35 -9.69 2.85
N LEU A 21 -2.04 -9.67 2.97
CA LEU A 21 -1.18 -10.84 2.90
C LEU A 21 0.05 -10.61 3.81
N ARG A 22 0.54 -11.68 4.43
CA ARG A 22 1.83 -11.67 5.13
C ARG A 22 2.91 -12.12 4.15
N LEU A 23 3.96 -11.31 4.00
CA LEU A 23 5.16 -11.63 3.22
C LEU A 23 6.37 -11.61 4.17
N GLY A 24 6.94 -12.79 4.44
CA GLY A 24 7.91 -12.97 5.53
C GLY A 24 7.35 -12.42 6.85
N GLU A 25 8.05 -11.45 7.44
CA GLU A 25 7.64 -10.77 8.67
C GLU A 25 6.83 -9.48 8.45
N THR A 26 6.42 -9.20 7.20
CA THR A 26 5.75 -7.95 6.81
C THR A 26 4.27 -8.13 6.50
N ASP A 27 3.41 -7.46 7.25
CA ASP A 27 1.98 -7.37 6.94
C ASP A 27 1.71 -6.36 5.83
N VAL A 28 1.35 -6.84 4.65
CA VAL A 28 0.97 -6.00 3.51
C VAL A 28 -0.54 -5.79 3.48
N THR A 29 -0.96 -4.54 3.35
CA THR A 29 -2.36 -4.17 3.05
C THR A 29 -2.42 -3.40 1.74
N VAL A 30 -3.25 -3.85 0.80
CA VAL A 30 -3.55 -3.12 -0.44
C VAL A 30 -5.00 -2.63 -0.38
N ALA A 31 -5.21 -1.32 -0.44
CA ALA A 31 -6.52 -0.71 -0.22
C ALA A 31 -6.81 0.43 -1.21
N SER A 32 -8.09 0.59 -1.54
CA SER A 32 -8.59 1.73 -2.32
C SER A 32 -10.09 1.88 -2.13
N PRO A 33 -10.68 3.04 -2.50
CA PRO A 33 -12.12 3.19 -2.52
C PRO A 33 -12.79 2.11 -3.38
N LYS A 34 -13.96 1.64 -2.96
CA LYS A 34 -14.75 0.69 -3.76
C LYS A 34 -15.17 1.36 -5.08
N GLY A 35 -15.21 0.58 -6.16
CA GLY A 35 -15.60 1.08 -7.48
C GLY A 35 -14.50 1.79 -8.27
N GLN A 36 -13.33 2.06 -7.68
CA GLN A 36 -12.22 2.76 -8.36
C GLN A 36 -11.20 1.81 -9.03
N GLY A 37 -11.65 0.72 -9.65
CA GLY A 37 -10.83 -0.08 -10.59
C GLY A 37 -9.49 -0.67 -10.12
N MET A 38 -9.07 -0.51 -8.87
CA MET A 38 -7.73 -0.93 -8.44
C MET A 38 -7.58 -2.46 -8.51
N ARG A 39 -6.59 -2.89 -9.29
CA ARG A 39 -6.16 -4.29 -9.45
C ARG A 39 -5.37 -4.78 -8.24
N ARG A 40 -6.05 -4.88 -7.09
CA ARG A 40 -5.43 -5.23 -5.79
C ARG A 40 -4.71 -6.58 -5.81
N MET A 41 -5.27 -7.56 -6.52
CA MET A 41 -4.67 -8.89 -6.62
C MET A 41 -3.38 -8.85 -7.42
N ASP A 42 -3.30 -8.10 -8.51
CA ASP A 42 -2.09 -7.95 -9.31
C ASP A 42 -0.96 -7.30 -8.52
N VAL A 43 -1.28 -6.32 -7.68
CA VAL A 43 -0.31 -5.72 -6.75
C VAL A 43 0.22 -6.78 -5.78
N LEU A 44 -0.67 -7.57 -5.16
CA LEU A 44 -0.26 -8.62 -4.25
C LEU A 44 0.56 -9.72 -4.94
N THR A 45 0.17 -10.12 -6.14
CA THR A 45 0.88 -11.11 -6.95
C THR A 45 2.28 -10.62 -7.28
N LEU A 46 2.42 -9.37 -7.74
CA LEU A 46 3.73 -8.77 -7.99
C LEU A 46 4.58 -8.78 -6.73
N LEU A 47 4.02 -8.32 -5.59
CA LEU A 47 4.73 -8.32 -4.33
C LEU A 47 5.20 -9.71 -3.91
N THR A 48 4.36 -10.73 -4.00
CA THR A 48 4.74 -12.11 -3.71
C THR A 48 5.94 -12.56 -4.55
N PHE A 49 6.02 -12.14 -5.81
CA PHE A 49 7.15 -12.49 -6.68
C PHE A 49 8.45 -11.73 -6.39
N VAL A 50 8.37 -10.48 -5.91
CA VAL A 50 9.54 -9.63 -5.68
C VAL A 50 10.00 -9.59 -4.21
N TRP A 51 9.17 -10.06 -3.28
CA TRP A 51 9.43 -9.95 -1.85
C TRP A 51 10.72 -10.65 -1.40
N PRO A 52 11.05 -11.87 -1.86
CA PRO A 52 12.32 -12.51 -1.48
C PRO A 52 13.55 -11.65 -1.82
N GLN A 53 13.49 -10.90 -2.93
CA GLN A 53 14.55 -9.99 -3.38
C GLN A 53 14.58 -8.72 -2.52
N VAL A 54 13.42 -8.23 -2.07
CA VAL A 54 13.33 -7.14 -1.10
C VAL A 54 13.98 -7.55 0.22
N GLU A 55 13.69 -8.75 0.74
CA GLU A 55 14.29 -9.24 1.99
C GLU A 55 15.80 -9.43 1.86
N ALA A 56 16.27 -9.95 0.72
CA ALA A 56 17.69 -10.09 0.45
C ALA A 56 18.42 -8.74 0.33
N ALA A 57 17.77 -7.72 -0.26
CA ALA A 57 18.36 -6.41 -0.49
C ALA A 57 18.30 -5.48 0.74
N PHE A 58 17.29 -5.64 1.60
CA PHE A 58 17.03 -4.75 2.72
C PHE A 58 17.04 -5.52 4.05
N PRO A 59 18.14 -5.44 4.84
CA PRO A 59 18.23 -6.08 6.15
C PRO A 59 17.19 -5.60 7.17
N ARG A 60 16.53 -4.47 6.90
CA ARG A 60 15.40 -3.94 7.67
C ARG A 60 14.26 -3.60 6.72
N HIS A 61 13.26 -4.46 6.65
CA HIS A 61 11.99 -4.20 5.99
C HIS A 61 10.96 -3.73 7.03
N PRO A 62 9.92 -2.98 6.62
CA PRO A 62 8.91 -2.51 7.56
C PRO A 62 8.05 -3.68 8.03
N GLY A 63 7.68 -3.74 9.31
CA GLY A 63 6.75 -4.79 9.79
C GLY A 63 5.33 -4.67 9.20
N LYS A 64 4.98 -3.51 8.64
CA LYS A 64 3.71 -3.25 7.95
C LYS A 64 3.96 -2.43 6.70
N LEU A 65 3.30 -2.76 5.60
CA LEU A 65 3.34 -1.99 4.37
C LEU A 65 1.92 -1.70 3.89
N LEU A 66 1.56 -0.43 3.78
CA LEU A 66 0.27 0.01 3.23
C LEU A 66 0.43 0.48 1.78
N ILE A 67 -0.22 -0.20 0.85
CA ILE A 67 -0.38 0.28 -0.53
C ILE A 67 -1.77 0.84 -0.70
N VAL A 68 -1.85 2.14 -0.99
CA VAL A 68 -3.09 2.82 -1.33
C VAL A 68 -3.18 3.04 -2.83
N GLY A 69 -4.37 2.89 -3.38
CA GLY A 69 -4.66 3.29 -4.75
C GLY A 69 -5.94 4.10 -4.82
N ALA A 70 -6.06 4.88 -5.88
CA ALA A 70 -7.27 5.61 -6.23
C ALA A 70 -7.19 6.02 -7.70
N SER A 71 -8.33 6.05 -8.37
CA SER A 71 -8.43 6.38 -9.80
C SER A 71 -8.55 7.89 -10.03
N ASP A 72 -8.85 8.25 -11.27
CA ASP A 72 -9.16 9.62 -11.71
C ASP A 72 -10.08 10.36 -10.71
N PRO A 73 -9.79 11.64 -10.38
CA PRO A 73 -8.78 12.55 -10.95
C PRO A 73 -7.39 12.48 -10.31
N MET A 74 -7.05 11.41 -9.58
CA MET A 74 -5.78 11.38 -8.84
C MET A 74 -4.55 11.22 -9.76
N ARG A 75 -3.40 11.72 -9.29
CA ARG A 75 -2.14 11.70 -10.05
C ARG A 75 -1.70 10.26 -10.35
N ARG A 76 -1.30 9.99 -11.59
CA ARG A 76 -0.73 8.68 -11.98
C ARG A 76 0.72 8.56 -11.51
N GLY A 77 1.15 7.34 -11.24
CA GLY A 77 2.50 7.01 -10.79
C GLY A 77 2.51 6.24 -9.47
N ALA A 78 3.72 6.05 -8.95
CA ALA A 78 3.99 5.46 -7.65
C ALA A 78 4.73 6.46 -6.75
N TYR A 79 4.22 6.69 -5.54
CA TYR A 79 4.80 7.64 -4.59
C TYR A 79 4.94 7.00 -3.21
N SER A 80 6.16 6.90 -2.70
CA SER A 80 6.42 6.35 -1.37
C SER A 80 6.32 7.42 -0.28
N LEU A 81 5.84 7.00 0.89
CA LEU A 81 5.94 7.70 2.18
C LEU A 81 6.27 6.66 3.26
N ARG A 82 6.30 7.04 4.55
CA ARG A 82 6.64 6.10 5.63
C ARG A 82 5.74 4.87 5.55
N ASP A 83 6.36 3.71 5.42
CA ASP A 83 5.74 2.37 5.43
C ASP A 83 4.52 2.26 4.50
N SER A 84 4.51 3.05 3.42
CA SER A 84 3.35 3.13 2.53
C SER A 84 3.68 3.62 1.12
N ILE A 85 2.88 3.20 0.16
CA ILE A 85 3.02 3.54 -1.25
C ILE A 85 1.65 3.92 -1.81
N TYR A 86 1.56 5.05 -2.51
CA TYR A 86 0.43 5.35 -3.39
C TYR A 86 0.72 4.80 -4.78
N LEU A 87 -0.26 4.14 -5.39
CA LEU A 87 -0.19 3.57 -6.73
C LEU A 87 -1.44 3.92 -7.55
N ASN A 88 -1.22 4.50 -8.73
CA ASN A 88 -2.26 4.75 -9.73
C ASN A 88 -1.68 4.70 -11.14
N SER A 89 -2.41 4.13 -12.10
CA SER A 89 -1.98 3.85 -13.48
C SER A 89 -2.88 4.53 -14.49
#